data_AF-A0A2W6CNM9-F1
#
_entry.id   AF-A0A2W6CNM9-F1
#
_cell.length_a   1.000
_cell.length_b   1.000
_cell.length_c   1.000
_cell.angle_alpha   90.00
_cell.angle_beta   90.00
_cell.angle_gamma   90.00
#
_symmetry.space_group_name_H-M   'P 1'
#
loop_
_entity.id
_entity.type
_entity.pdbx_description
1 polymer ?
#
loop_
_entity_poly.entity_id
_entity_poly.type
_entity_poly.pdbx_seq_one_letter_code
_entity_poly.pdbx_strand_id
1 'polypeptide(L)'
;MLTGACSTGAAAEDPGPLFDSEGGRTVACMVHQPAPPGSRYTDPQRRDTAQALTVLHYYTVNGSKSYCDGKPPSAADRRWAQLYVDLGADPAAVRRLLS
;
A
#
# COMPACT_ATOMS: atom_id res chain seq x y z
N MET A 1 -32.14 34.03 -22.22
CA MET A 1 -31.80 32.90 -23.12
C MET A 1 -30.28 32.81 -23.24
N LEU A 2 -29.74 31.60 -23.07
CA LEU A 2 -28.34 31.12 -23.25
C LEU A 2 -27.27 31.64 -22.26
N THR A 3 -26.81 30.89 -21.24
CA THR A 3 -26.04 29.61 -21.12
C THR A 3 -24.53 29.82 -21.06
N GLY A 4 -23.89 29.24 -20.03
CA GLY A 4 -22.44 29.11 -19.95
C GLY A 4 -21.93 28.66 -18.58
N ALA A 5 -22.30 27.44 -18.15
CA ALA A 5 -21.56 26.71 -17.12
C ALA A 5 -20.38 25.95 -17.77
N CYS A 6 -19.51 25.37 -16.93
CA CYS A 6 -18.28 24.59 -17.20
C CYS A 6 -17.01 25.47 -17.15
N SER A 7 -16.07 25.30 -16.21
CA SER A 7 -15.46 24.03 -15.84
C SER A 7 -14.91 24.08 -14.41
N THR A 8 -15.48 23.27 -13.52
CA THR A 8 -14.78 22.81 -12.32
C THR A 8 -13.76 21.76 -12.75
N GLY A 9 -12.57 22.21 -13.12
CA GLY A 9 -11.40 21.32 -13.16
C GLY A 9 -11.04 20.95 -11.73
N ALA A 10 -11.63 19.88 -11.20
CA ALA A 10 -11.12 19.26 -9.99
C ALA A 10 -9.68 18.82 -10.29
N ALA A 11 -8.70 19.45 -9.66
CA ALA A 11 -7.33 18.96 -9.71
C ALA A 11 -7.37 17.47 -9.33
N ALA A 12 -6.84 16.61 -10.19
CA ALA A 12 -6.76 15.18 -9.89
C ALA A 12 -5.97 15.05 -8.58
N GLU A 13 -6.65 14.56 -7.53
CA GLU A 13 -6.06 14.35 -6.21
C GLU A 13 -4.86 13.40 -6.35
N ASP A 14 -3.74 13.73 -5.71
CA ASP A 14 -2.54 12.91 -5.73
C ASP A 14 -2.87 11.49 -5.21
N PRO A 15 -2.70 10.44 -6.04
CA PRO A 15 -3.00 9.07 -5.64
C PRO A 15 -2.06 8.50 -4.57
N GLY A 16 -1.06 9.27 -4.13
CA GLY A 16 -0.08 8.88 -3.12
C GLY A 16 1.05 8.02 -3.66
N PRO A 17 1.95 7.53 -2.78
CA PRO A 17 3.16 6.82 -3.19
C PRO A 17 2.86 5.48 -3.84
N LEU A 18 3.81 4.97 -4.63
CA LEU A 18 3.85 3.55 -4.96
C LEU A 18 4.41 2.75 -3.79
N PHE A 19 3.93 1.53 -3.64
CA PHE A 19 4.48 0.57 -2.70
C PHE A 19 5.91 0.19 -3.11
N ASP A 20 6.87 0.29 -2.18
CA ASP A 20 8.20 -0.25 -2.40
C ASP A 20 8.17 -1.76 -2.23
N SER A 21 8.14 -2.48 -3.35
CA SER A 21 8.13 -3.94 -3.39
C SER A 21 9.52 -4.56 -3.45
N GLU A 22 10.59 -3.77 -3.27
CA GLU A 22 11.98 -4.19 -3.40
C GLU A 22 12.27 -4.88 -4.75
N GLY A 23 11.55 -4.46 -5.79
CA GLY A 23 11.61 -5.04 -7.14
C GLY A 23 10.91 -6.40 -7.27
N GLY A 24 9.96 -6.71 -6.38
CA GLY A 24 9.19 -7.96 -6.39
C GLY A 24 9.99 -9.21 -6.01
N ARG A 25 11.15 -9.04 -5.40
CA ARG A 25 12.04 -10.15 -5.02
C ARG A 25 11.70 -10.70 -3.64
N THR A 26 12.04 -11.96 -3.40
CA THR A 26 12.18 -12.46 -2.02
C THR A 26 13.43 -11.84 -1.41
N VAL A 27 13.26 -11.17 -0.27
CA VAL A 27 14.35 -10.45 0.40
C VAL A 27 14.80 -11.19 1.66
N ALA A 28 15.97 -10.86 2.21
CA ALA A 28 16.40 -11.42 3.50
C ALA A 28 15.70 -10.72 4.68
N CYS A 29 15.51 -9.42 4.55
CA CYS A 29 14.86 -8.51 5.48
C CYS A 29 14.09 -7.46 4.66
N MET A 30 13.06 -6.85 5.25
CA MET A 30 12.24 -5.82 4.58
C MET A 30 12.82 -4.42 4.80
N VAL A 31 12.52 -3.50 3.90
CA VAL A 31 12.74 -2.06 4.09
C VAL A 31 11.44 -1.36 4.49
N HIS A 32 11.57 -0.28 5.26
CA HIS A 32 10.43 0.52 5.70
C HIS A 32 9.76 1.23 4.51
N GLN A 33 8.43 1.25 4.50
CA GLN A 33 7.66 2.03 3.55
C GLN A 33 7.77 3.53 3.90
N PRO A 34 8.08 4.40 2.93
CA PRO A 34 8.34 5.82 3.21
C PRO A 34 7.08 6.60 3.59
N ALA A 35 5.90 6.12 3.21
CA ALA A 35 4.62 6.77 3.43
C ALA A 35 3.46 5.72 3.42
N PRO A 36 2.30 6.03 4.02
CA PRO A 36 1.15 5.12 4.02
C PRO A 36 0.53 4.95 2.63
N PRO A 37 -0.34 3.93 2.41
CA PRO A 37 -1.04 3.76 1.15
C PRO A 37 -1.94 4.95 0.82
N GLY A 38 -1.86 5.43 -0.42
CA GLY A 38 -2.75 6.46 -0.95
C GLY A 38 -4.06 5.92 -1.54
N SER A 39 -4.86 6.81 -2.12
CA SER A 39 -6.19 6.50 -2.67
C SER A 39 -6.17 5.45 -3.78
N ARG A 40 -5.07 5.30 -4.51
CA ARG A 40 -4.90 4.21 -5.51
C ARG A 40 -4.98 2.80 -4.92
N TYR A 41 -4.92 2.66 -3.60
CA TYR A 41 -5.07 1.39 -2.90
C TYR A 41 -6.36 1.35 -2.07
N THR A 42 -6.69 2.46 -1.41
CA THR A 42 -7.72 2.50 -0.36
C THR A 42 -9.11 2.86 -0.90
N ASP A 43 -9.21 3.61 -1.99
CA ASP A 43 -10.48 4.00 -2.60
C ASP A 43 -10.94 2.95 -3.63
N PRO A 44 -12.06 2.24 -3.41
CA PRO A 44 -12.53 1.21 -4.33
C PRO A 44 -12.80 1.72 -5.76
N GLN A 45 -13.14 3.00 -5.95
CA GLN A 45 -13.41 3.58 -7.27
C GLN A 45 -12.14 3.95 -8.02
N ARG A 46 -11.00 4.08 -7.31
CA ARG A 46 -9.70 4.46 -7.87
C ARG A 46 -8.63 3.38 -7.70
N ARG A 47 -8.99 2.24 -7.11
CA ARG A 47 -8.05 1.17 -6.77
C ARG A 47 -7.43 0.59 -8.03
N ASP A 48 -6.11 0.66 -8.11
CA ASP A 48 -5.34 0.02 -9.17
C ASP A 48 -5.08 -1.45 -8.79
N THR A 49 -5.62 -2.36 -9.59
CA THR A 49 -5.51 -3.81 -9.36
C THR A 49 -4.07 -4.31 -9.43
N ALA A 50 -3.25 -3.82 -10.36
CA ALA A 50 -1.87 -4.26 -10.50
C ALA A 50 -1.03 -3.84 -9.27
N GLN A 51 -1.29 -2.63 -8.77
CA GLN A 51 -0.66 -2.13 -7.55
C GLN A 51 -1.13 -2.91 -6.31
N ALA A 52 -2.41 -3.23 -6.20
CA ALA A 52 -2.92 -4.06 -5.11
C ALA A 52 -2.31 -5.48 -5.14
N LEU A 53 -2.21 -6.11 -6.31
CA LEU A 53 -1.58 -7.42 -6.47
C LEU A 53 -0.09 -7.40 -6.09
N THR A 54 0.60 -6.29 -6.31
CA THR A 54 2.01 -6.12 -5.90
C THR A 54 2.15 -6.17 -4.38
N VAL A 55 1.27 -5.48 -3.65
CA VAL A 55 1.22 -5.51 -2.18
C VAL A 55 0.90 -6.91 -1.68
N LEU A 56 -0.11 -7.56 -2.27
CA LEU A 56 -0.52 -8.93 -1.93
C LEU A 56 0.64 -9.91 -2.08
N HIS A 57 1.26 -9.94 -3.26
CA HIS A 57 2.39 -10.84 -3.52
C HIS A 57 3.55 -10.60 -2.55
N TYR A 58 3.95 -9.33 -2.37
CA TYR A 58 5.07 -8.99 -1.52
C TYR A 58 4.87 -9.47 -0.08
N TYR A 59 3.73 -9.18 0.55
CA TYR A 59 3.51 -9.57 1.93
C TYR A 59 3.27 -11.07 2.12
N THR A 60 2.71 -11.76 1.13
CA THR A 60 2.63 -13.24 1.16
C THR A 60 4.03 -13.87 1.22
N VAL A 61 5.01 -13.33 0.48
CA VAL A 61 6.36 -13.88 0.40
C VAL A 61 7.27 -13.38 1.53
N ASN A 62 7.15 -12.10 1.87
CA ASN A 62 8.13 -11.40 2.71
C ASN A 62 7.57 -10.93 4.06
N GLY A 63 6.24 -10.86 4.25
CA GLY A 63 5.62 -10.11 5.36
C GLY A 63 5.97 -10.60 6.77
N SER A 64 6.48 -11.81 6.87
CA SER A 64 6.94 -12.37 8.14
C SER A 64 8.40 -11.98 8.46
N LYS A 65 9.19 -11.45 7.53
CA LYS A 65 10.60 -11.12 7.76
C LYS A 65 10.75 -9.91 8.69
N SER A 66 11.94 -9.72 9.27
CA SER A 66 12.27 -8.51 10.06
C SER A 66 12.68 -7.35 9.16
N TYR A 67 12.65 -6.12 9.67
CA TYR A 67 13.25 -4.97 8.98
C TYR A 67 14.78 -5.04 8.99
N CYS A 68 15.40 -4.57 7.91
CA CYS A 68 16.85 -4.63 7.74
C CYS A 68 17.63 -3.79 8.75
N ASP A 69 17.04 -2.71 9.27
CA ASP A 69 17.66 -1.86 10.29
C ASP A 69 17.37 -2.35 11.74
N GLY A 70 16.68 -3.48 11.87
CA GLY A 70 16.32 -4.08 13.16
C GLY A 70 15.26 -3.32 13.95
N LYS A 71 14.67 -2.26 13.39
CA LYS A 71 13.66 -1.46 14.08
C LYS A 71 12.27 -2.10 13.99
N PRO A 72 11.37 -1.76 14.93
CA PRO A 72 9.97 -2.17 14.83
C PRO A 72 9.29 -1.53 13.62
N PRO A 73 8.15 -2.09 13.16
CA PRO A 73 7.35 -1.48 12.10
C PRO A 73 6.98 -0.03 12.40
N SER A 74 7.06 0.82 11.40
CA SER A 74 6.56 2.21 11.46
C SER A 74 5.03 2.26 11.36
N ALA A 75 4.45 3.45 11.52
CA ALA A 75 3.03 3.66 11.29
C ALA A 75 2.64 3.42 9.82
N ALA A 76 3.51 3.79 8.86
CA ALA A 76 3.29 3.56 7.44
C ALA A 76 3.26 2.06 7.15
N ASP A 77 4.24 1.31 7.66
CA ASP A 77 4.32 -0.15 7.50
C ASP A 77 3.07 -0.85 8.02
N ARG A 78 2.60 -0.44 9.20
CA ARG A 78 1.35 -0.95 9.78
C ARG A 78 0.15 -0.70 8.87
N ARG A 79 0.08 0.44 8.18
CA ARG A 79 -1.04 0.71 7.25
C ARG A 79 -0.98 -0.12 5.98
N TRP A 80 0.21 -0.41 5.47
CA TRP A 80 0.38 -1.35 4.36
C TRP A 80 0.04 -2.79 4.75
N ALA A 81 0.49 -3.23 5.92
CA ALA A 81 0.12 -4.55 6.44
C ALA A 81 -1.39 -4.68 6.71
N GLN A 82 -2.04 -3.62 7.21
CA GLN A 82 -3.49 -3.61 7.37
C GLN A 82 -4.22 -3.68 6.02
N LEU A 83 -3.79 -2.89 5.03
CA LEU A 83 -4.35 -2.95 3.68
C LEU A 83 -4.27 -4.37 3.10
N TYR A 84 -3.16 -5.08 3.28
CA TYR A 84 -3.02 -6.48 2.85
C TYR A 84 -4.12 -7.38 3.44
N VAL A 85 -4.43 -7.22 4.73
CA VAL A 85 -5.53 -7.96 5.40
C VAL A 85 -6.89 -7.49 4.90
N ASP A 86 -7.10 -6.20 4.72
CA ASP A 86 -8.38 -5.63 4.23
C ASP A 86 -8.67 -6.05 2.77
N LEU A 87 -7.63 -6.35 2.00
CA LEU A 87 -7.74 -6.95 0.66
C LEU A 87 -8.07 -8.46 0.70
N GLY A 88 -8.25 -9.04 1.89
CA GLY A 88 -8.71 -10.42 2.09
C GLY A 88 -7.60 -11.46 2.21
N ALA A 89 -6.34 -11.05 2.40
CA ALA A 89 -5.22 -11.97 2.49
C ALA A 89 -4.97 -12.49 3.91
N ASP A 90 -4.16 -13.54 4.04
CA ASP A 90 -3.94 -14.23 5.31
C ASP A 90 -3.21 -13.36 6.35
N PRO A 91 -3.87 -12.94 7.45
CA PRO A 91 -3.26 -12.07 8.46
C PRO A 91 -2.05 -12.70 9.16
N ALA A 92 -1.90 -14.03 9.13
CA ALA A 92 -0.73 -14.69 9.71
C ALA A 92 0.58 -14.27 9.00
N ALA A 93 0.53 -13.94 7.71
CA ALA A 93 1.69 -13.50 6.92
C ALA A 93 2.28 -12.19 7.43
N VAL A 94 1.46 -11.30 7.99
CA VAL A 94 1.85 -9.96 8.46
C VAL A 94 1.66 -9.77 9.97
N ARG A 95 1.41 -10.84 10.74
CA ARG A 95 1.09 -10.77 12.17
C ARG A 95 2.11 -9.97 12.98
N ARG A 96 3.41 -10.13 12.69
CA ARG A 96 4.50 -9.38 13.36
C ARG A 96 4.46 -7.87 13.11
N LEU A 97 3.81 -7.45 12.02
CA LEU A 97 3.69 -6.05 11.67
C LEU A 97 2.53 -5.37 12.39
N LEU A 98 1.50 -6.14 12.78
CA LEU A 98 0.26 -5.64 13.37
C LEU A 98 0.13 -5.89 14.88
N SER A 99 1.03 -6.68 15.47
CA SER A 99 1.08 -6.98 16.90
C SER A 99 1.65 -5.84 17.75
#